data_AF-A0A9E3RPT3-F1
#
_entry.id   AF-A0A9E3RPT3-F1
#
_cell.length_a   1.000
_cell.length_b   1.000
_cell.length_c   1.000
_cell.angle_alpha   90.00
_cell.angle_beta   90.00
_cell.angle_gamma   90.00
#
_symmetry.space_group_name_H-M   'P 1'
#
loop_
_entity.id
_entity.type
_entity.pdbx_description
1 polymer ?
#
loop_
_entity_poly.entity_id
_entity_poly.type
_entity_poly.pdbx_seq_one_letter_code
_entity_poly.pdbx_strand_id
1 'polypeptide(L)'
;MSTFNILKDPLQPTTFGQQVDALIIANIRMWHAQEILFDLDALNALSKDGMYSTLKYATWLNLERNVYMDGTDGAIVEHLAHVHPSVKQQVATTTTSTEVIWENS
;
A
#
# COMPACT_ATOMS: atom_id res chain seq x y z
N MET A 1 2.99 -28.76 13.36
CA MET A 1 2.33 -27.44 13.17
C MET A 1 3.10 -26.72 12.07
N SER A 2 2.41 -26.23 11.04
CA SER A 2 3.02 -25.37 10.02
C SER A 2 3.32 -24.01 10.64
N THR A 3 4.55 -23.53 10.54
CA THR A 3 4.95 -22.21 11.03
C THR A 3 4.44 -21.16 10.06
N PHE A 4 3.67 -20.18 10.57
CA PHE A 4 3.17 -19.06 9.77
C PHE A 4 4.34 -18.15 9.35
N ASN A 5 4.48 -17.91 8.05
CA ASN A 5 5.44 -16.97 7.49
C ASN A 5 4.77 -15.62 7.26
N ILE A 6 5.04 -14.68 8.16
CA ILE A 6 4.48 -13.32 8.13
C ILE A 6 4.80 -12.53 6.85
N LEU A 7 5.82 -12.94 6.08
CA LEU A 7 6.20 -12.26 4.83
C LEU A 7 5.48 -12.83 3.59
N LYS A 8 4.89 -14.02 3.66
CA LYS A 8 4.41 -14.74 2.46
C LYS A 8 3.00 -15.30 2.59
N ASP A 9 2.57 -15.68 3.78
CA ASP A 9 1.31 -16.40 3.93
C ASP A 9 0.10 -15.45 3.78
N PRO A 10 -1.03 -15.88 3.18
CA PRO A 10 -2.22 -15.03 3.06
C PRO A 10 -2.73 -14.54 4.42
N LEU A 11 -3.05 -13.24 4.53
CA LEU A 11 -3.69 -12.66 5.71
C LEU A 11 -5.20 -12.86 5.64
N GLN A 12 -5.82 -13.30 6.73
CA GLN A 12 -7.27 -13.54 6.83
C GLN A 12 -7.83 -12.88 8.10
N PRO A 13 -7.88 -11.53 8.15
CA PRO A 13 -8.33 -10.83 9.34
C PRO A 13 -9.84 -10.99 9.55
N THR A 14 -10.24 -11.31 10.78
CA THR A 14 -11.66 -11.50 11.18
C THR A 14 -12.13 -10.51 12.25
N THR A 15 -11.22 -9.75 12.83
CA THR A 15 -11.50 -8.72 13.84
C THR A 15 -10.86 -7.40 13.44
N PHE A 16 -11.33 -6.29 14.03
CA PHE A 16 -10.75 -4.96 13.80
C PHE A 16 -9.25 -4.91 14.11
N GLY A 17 -8.82 -5.45 15.25
CA GLY A 17 -7.40 -5.54 15.60
C GLY A 17 -6.58 -6.29 14.55
N GLN A 18 -7.11 -7.42 14.05
CA GLN A 18 -6.47 -8.17 12.97
C GLN A 18 -6.44 -7.41 11.63
N GLN A 19 -7.40 -6.52 11.35
CA GLN A 19 -7.36 -5.66 10.16
C GLN A 19 -6.23 -4.62 10.27
N VAL A 20 -6.04 -4.02 11.45
CA VAL A 20 -4.90 -3.12 11.72
C VAL A 20 -3.57 -3.87 11.58
N ASP A 21 -3.47 -5.07 12.15
CA ASP A 21 -2.29 -5.93 12.01
C ASP A 21 -2.02 -6.28 10.55
N ALA A 22 -3.07 -6.59 9.77
CA ALA A 22 -2.95 -6.89 8.35
C ALA A 22 -2.42 -5.71 7.54
N LEU A 23 -2.86 -4.49 7.85
CA LEU A 23 -2.35 -3.25 7.25
C LEU A 23 -0.85 -3.06 7.53
N ILE A 24 -0.43 -3.27 8.79
CA ILE A 24 0.98 -3.18 9.20
C ILE A 24 1.82 -4.22 8.46
N ILE A 25 1.36 -5.47 8.41
CA ILE A 25 2.08 -6.56 7.75
C ILE A 25 2.18 -6.33 6.24
N ALA A 26 1.11 -5.86 5.58
CA ALA A 26 1.14 -5.55 4.16
C ALA A 26 2.17 -4.44 3.84
N ASN A 27 2.27 -3.42 4.69
CA ASN A 27 3.30 -2.39 4.57
C ASN A 27 4.72 -2.95 4.72
N ILE A 28 4.96 -3.82 5.71
CA ILE A 28 6.27 -4.47 5.90
C ILE A 28 6.64 -5.34 4.69
N ARG A 29 5.69 -6.14 4.16
CA ARG A 29 5.92 -6.97 2.96
C ARG A 29 6.31 -6.12 1.76
N MET A 30 5.61 -5.01 1.55
CA MET A 30 5.88 -4.10 0.45
C MET A 30 7.26 -3.45 0.58
N TRP A 31 7.59 -2.97 1.78
CA TRP A 31 8.89 -2.36 2.05
C TRP A 31 10.02 -3.35 1.78
N HIS A 32 9.90 -4.60 2.25
CA HIS A 32 10.91 -5.62 2.02
C HIS A 32 11.04 -6.01 0.53
N ALA A 33 9.92 -6.12 -0.19
CA ALA A 33 9.96 -6.39 -1.63
C ALA A 33 10.63 -5.25 -2.42
N GLN A 34 10.45 -4.01 -1.97
CA GLN A 34 11.06 -2.82 -2.56
C GLN A 34 12.55 -2.69 -2.23
N GLU A 35 12.96 -3.00 -1.00
CA GLU A 35 14.36 -3.00 -0.59
C GLU A 35 15.23 -3.87 -1.51
N ILE A 36 14.72 -5.04 -1.91
CA ILE A 36 15.37 -5.94 -2.87
C ILE A 36 15.53 -5.30 -4.26
N LEU A 37 14.58 -4.45 -4.68
CA LEU A 37 14.54 -3.83 -6.00
C LEU A 37 15.34 -2.53 -6.08
N PHE A 38 15.51 -1.82 -4.97
CA PHE A 38 16.13 -0.49 -4.91
C PHE A 38 17.58 -0.48 -4.41
N ASP A 39 18.30 -1.59 -4.56
CA ASP A 39 19.77 -1.53 -4.56
C ASP A 39 20.20 -0.70 -5.77
N LEU A 40 20.59 0.56 -5.51
CA LEU A 40 20.90 1.55 -6.54
C LEU A 40 22.11 1.15 -7.37
N ASP A 41 23.09 0.48 -6.77
CA ASP A 41 24.28 0.02 -7.49
C ASP A 41 23.93 -1.15 -8.41
N ALA A 42 23.08 -2.06 -7.94
CA ALA A 42 22.56 -3.15 -8.77
C ALA A 42 21.67 -2.64 -9.91
N LEU A 43 20.81 -1.65 -9.66
CA LEU A 43 19.96 -1.02 -10.67
C LEU A 43 20.79 -0.33 -11.77
N ASN A 44 21.83 0.41 -11.38
CA ASN A 44 22.71 1.11 -12.30
C ASN A 44 23.56 0.17 -13.16
N ALA A 45 23.77 -1.07 -12.71
CA ALA A 45 24.46 -2.11 -13.45
C ALA A 45 23.58 -2.79 -14.52
N LEU A 46 22.26 -2.57 -14.53
CA LEU A 46 21.34 -3.14 -15.52
C LEU A 46 21.43 -2.42 -16.87
N SER A 47 21.08 -3.14 -17.94
CA SER A 47 20.77 -2.49 -19.23
C SER A 47 19.56 -1.58 -19.08
N LYS A 48 19.38 -0.62 -20.01
CA LYS A 48 18.19 0.26 -20.03
C LYS A 48 16.87 -0.53 -19.96
N ASP A 49 16.77 -1.62 -20.72
CA ASP A 49 15.57 -2.46 -20.75
C ASP A 49 15.36 -3.21 -19.42
N GLY A 50 16.45 -3.67 -18.79
CA GLY A 50 16.42 -4.32 -17.48
C GLY A 50 16.00 -3.36 -16.37
N MET A 51 16.54 -2.15 -16.38
CA MET A 51 16.16 -1.08 -15.45
C MET A 51 14.69 -0.72 -15.59
N TYR A 52 14.20 -0.52 -16.83
CA TYR A 52 12.80 -0.18 -17.09
C TYR A 52 11.83 -1.29 -16.64
N SER A 53 12.19 -2.55 -16.87
CA SER A 53 11.41 -3.70 -16.43
C SER A 53 11.31 -3.78 -14.90
N THR A 54 12.41 -3.50 -14.21
CA THR A 54 12.47 -3.47 -12.73
C THR A 54 11.62 -2.35 -12.16
N LEU A 55 11.71 -1.14 -12.72
CA LEU A 55 10.89 0.01 -12.32
C LEU A 55 9.39 -0.22 -12.56
N LYS A 56 9.04 -0.88 -13.67
CA LYS A 56 7.65 -1.26 -13.96
C LYS A 56 7.11 -2.24 -12.93
N TYR A 57 7.92 -3.22 -12.52
CA TYR A 57 7.55 -4.17 -11.47
C TYR A 57 7.39 -3.49 -10.11
N ALA A 58 8.31 -2.61 -9.73
CA ALA A 58 8.20 -1.82 -8.50
C ALA A 58 6.95 -0.91 -8.50
N THR A 59 6.61 -0.33 -9.65
CA THR A 59 5.37 0.45 -9.82
C THR A 59 4.13 -0.41 -9.63
N TRP A 60 4.12 -1.62 -10.22
CA TRP A 60 3.01 -2.56 -10.07
C TRP A 60 2.81 -2.98 -8.61
N LEU A 61 3.90 -3.30 -7.89
CA LEU A 61 3.85 -3.58 -6.45
C LEU A 61 3.24 -2.42 -5.65
N ASN A 62 3.61 -1.17 -5.96
CA ASN A 62 3.01 0.01 -5.31
C ASN A 62 1.51 0.13 -5.58
N LEU A 63 1.04 -0.19 -6.80
CA LEU A 63 -0.39 -0.18 -7.13
C LEU A 63 -1.15 -1.26 -6.36
N GLU A 64 -0.62 -2.47 -6.27
CA GLU A 64 -1.22 -3.54 -5.47
C GLU A 64 -1.29 -3.18 -3.98
N ARG A 65 -0.24 -2.52 -3.45
CA ARG A 65 -0.27 -1.97 -2.08
C ARG A 65 -1.46 -1.05 -1.90
N ASN A 66 -1.62 -0.07 -2.79
CA ASN A 66 -2.66 0.94 -2.66
C ASN A 66 -4.04 0.29 -2.69
N VAL A 67 -4.28 -0.66 -3.60
CA VAL A 67 -5.57 -1.38 -3.65
C VAL A 67 -5.84 -2.14 -2.35
N TYR A 68 -4.84 -2.83 -1.79
CA TYR A 68 -5.00 -3.57 -0.54
C TYR A 68 -5.21 -2.65 0.67
N MET A 69 -4.46 -1.55 0.73
CA MET A 69 -4.57 -0.57 1.81
C MET A 69 -5.88 0.20 1.73
N ASP A 70 -6.32 0.64 0.55
CA ASP A 70 -7.60 1.34 0.38
C ASP A 70 -8.78 0.50 0.90
N GLY A 71 -8.77 -0.82 0.63
CA GLY A 71 -9.78 -1.73 1.17
C GLY A 71 -9.73 -1.86 2.70
N THR A 72 -8.53 -1.88 3.29
CA THR A 72 -8.34 -2.01 4.74
C THR A 72 -8.63 -0.70 5.47
N ASP A 73 -8.16 0.43 4.95
CA ASP A 73 -8.45 1.78 5.43
C ASP A 73 -9.94 2.07 5.36
N GLY A 74 -10.62 1.67 4.27
CA GLY A 74 -12.07 1.79 4.14
C GLY A 74 -12.83 1.07 5.26
N ALA A 75 -12.46 -0.18 5.57
CA ALA A 75 -13.06 -0.94 6.66
C ALA A 75 -12.79 -0.32 8.04
N ILE A 76 -11.59 0.21 8.26
CA ILE A 76 -11.22 0.90 9.49
C ILE A 76 -12.03 2.20 9.65
N VAL A 77 -12.14 3.01 8.59
CA VAL A 77 -12.89 4.26 8.58
C VAL A 77 -14.38 4.00 8.82
N GLU A 78 -14.96 2.97 8.19
CA GLU A 78 -16.36 2.58 8.42
C GLU A 78 -16.60 2.20 9.89
N HIS A 79 -15.71 1.39 10.46
CA HIS A 79 -15.79 1.01 11.87
C HIS A 79 -15.67 2.21 12.81
N LEU A 80 -14.68 3.08 12.59
CA LEU A 80 -14.49 4.29 13.40
C LEU A 80 -15.69 5.24 13.28
N ALA A 81 -16.29 5.39 12.09
CA ALA A 81 -17.48 6.21 11.92
C ALA A 81 -18.72 5.62 12.63
N HIS A 82 -18.78 4.29 12.77
CA HIS A 82 -19.85 3.62 13.52
C HIS A 82 -19.68 3.81 15.04
N VAL A 83 -18.46 3.63 15.57
CA VAL A 83 -18.17 3.72 17.00
C VAL A 83 -18.03 5.17 17.48
N HIS A 84 -17.58 6.07 16.60
CA HIS A 84 -17.37 7.50 16.85
C HIS A 84 -18.00 8.37 15.74
N PRO A 85 -19.33 8.58 15.77
CA PRO A 85 -20.04 9.30 14.70
C PRO A 85 -19.56 10.74 14.43
N SER A 86 -18.93 11.38 15.42
CA SER A 86 -18.34 12.72 15.30
C SER A 86 -17.15 12.79 14.34
N VAL A 87 -16.50 11.67 14.00
CA VAL A 87 -15.36 11.60 13.07
C VAL A 87 -15.75 11.93 11.63
N LYS A 88 -17.01 11.66 11.22
CA LYS A 88 -17.51 11.99 9.87
C LYS A 88 -17.57 13.51 9.57
N GLN A 89 -17.51 14.36 10.60
CA GLN A 89 -17.73 15.80 10.43
C GLN A 89 -16.49 16.56 9.90
N GLN A 90 -15.29 15.97 9.91
CA GLN A 90 -14.05 16.66 9.52
C GLN A 90 -13.57 16.38 8.09
N VAL A 91 -13.92 15.24 7.47
CA VAL A 91 -13.39 14.89 6.13
C VAL A 91 -14.10 15.66 5.01
N ALA A 92 -15.35 16.08 5.21
CA ALA A 92 -16.16 16.71 4.16
C ALA A 92 -15.82 18.18 3.83
N THR A 93 -14.86 18.81 4.53
CA THR A 93 -14.57 20.26 4.36
C THR A 93 -13.27 20.60 3.64
N THR A 94 -12.50 19.61 3.17
CA THR A 94 -11.22 19.89 2.46
C THR A 94 -11.19 19.28 1.07
N THR A 95 -12.14 19.65 0.21
CA THR A 95 -12.02 19.45 -1.24
C THR A 95 -11.45 20.71 -1.86
N THR A 96 -10.13 20.91 -1.74
CA THR A 96 -9.42 21.72 -2.74
C THR A 96 -9.17 20.81 -3.93
N SER A 97 -9.98 21.00 -4.98
CA SER A 97 -9.74 20.42 -6.30
C SER A 97 -8.44 20.97 -6.85
N THR A 98 -7.32 20.28 -6.62
CA THR A 98 -6.11 20.54 -7.40
C THR A 98 -6.32 19.88 -8.76
N GLU A 99 -6.75 20.67 -9.74
CA GLU A 99 -6.70 20.31 -11.16
C GLU A 99 -5.27 19.85 -11.48
N VAL A 100 -5.10 18.59 -11.87
CA VAL A 100 -3.82 18.09 -12.37
C VAL A 100 -3.67 18.59 -13.80
N ILE A 101 -2.84 19.61 -14.00
CA ILE A 101 -2.40 20.05 -15.33
C ILE A 101 -1.37 19.05 -15.83
N TRP A 102 -1.73 18.25 -16.84
CA TRP A 102 -0.77 17.45 -17.59
C TRP A 102 -0.12 18.37 -18.65
N GLU A 103 1.13 18.76 -18.44
CA GLU A 103 1.92 19.38 -19.51
C GLU A 103 2.26 18.31 -20.55
N ASN A 104 1.71 18.44 -21.76
CA ASN A 104 2.04 17.60 -22.91
C ASN A 104 3.47 17.94 -23.38
N SER A 105 4.38 16.96 -23.34
CA SER A 105 5.66 16.97 -24.05
C SER A 105 5.63 15.99 -25.22
#